data_AF-A0A6G3WZ48-F1
#
_entry.id   AF-A0A6G3WZ48-F1
#
_cell.length_a   1.000
_cell.length_b   1.000
_cell.length_c   1.000
_cell.angle_alpha   90.00
_cell.angle_beta   90.00
_cell.angle_gamma   90.00
#
_symmetry.space_group_name_H-M   'P 1'
#
loop_
_entity.id
_entity.type
_entity.pdbx_description
1 polymer ?
#
loop_
_entity_poly.entity_id
_entity_poly.type
_entity_poly.pdbx_seq_one_letter_code
_entity_poly.pdbx_strand_id
1 'polypeptide(L)'
;NGKLDRKALPQPEFVAGSAGRAPRTPAEEVLCGLFAEALGVPGVTIDDNFFDVGGHSLLATRLVGRIRAVFGVELEIRALFEMPTVAALAERVNGAENARPGLAPMPRPAQVPLSYAQNRLWFLDRLEGPGSAYNIPLVVRLSGPLDHAALRAAFGDVLARHESLRTVFPDTKGVPSQVVLDPEAFTIELPVAAISDEDLPAALASCAAGTFDLATELPLHVDLFALRENEHVLSVVVHHIVADGWSL
;
A
#
# COMPACT_ATOMS: atom_id res chain seq x y z
N ASN A 1 39.77 -19.43 4.16
CA ASN A 1 38.83 -19.30 3.02
C ASN A 1 39.08 -18.07 2.14
N GLY A 2 40.08 -17.22 2.41
CA GLY A 2 40.34 -16.00 1.60
C GLY A 2 39.21 -14.96 1.60
N LYS A 3 38.17 -15.16 2.43
CA LYS A 3 37.04 -14.25 2.57
C LYS A 3 37.41 -13.16 3.56
N LEU A 4 37.01 -11.93 3.26
CA LEU A 4 37.15 -10.77 4.13
C LEU A 4 36.54 -11.07 5.51
N ASP A 5 37.34 -10.89 6.56
CA ASP A 5 36.86 -11.03 7.94
C ASP A 5 36.07 -9.78 8.35
N ARG A 6 34.74 -9.87 8.22
CA ARG A 6 33.82 -8.79 8.58
C ARG A 6 33.88 -8.40 10.06
N LYS A 7 34.35 -9.28 10.95
CA LYS A 7 34.47 -8.98 12.39
C LYS A 7 35.74 -8.21 12.74
N ALA A 8 36.74 -8.24 11.86
CA ALA A 8 37.97 -7.48 12.00
C ALA A 8 37.90 -6.08 11.38
N LEU A 9 36.76 -5.73 10.75
CA LEU A 9 36.53 -4.37 10.27
C LEU A 9 36.36 -3.41 11.46
N PRO A 10 36.90 -2.18 11.39
CA PRO A 10 36.58 -1.13 12.36
C PRO A 10 35.07 -0.95 12.48
N GLN A 11 34.56 -0.76 13.70
CA GLN A 11 33.15 -0.46 13.87
C GLN A 11 32.84 0.89 13.21
N PRO A 12 31.84 0.95 12.31
CA PRO A 12 31.44 2.23 11.73
C PRO A 12 30.79 3.11 12.79
N GLU A 13 31.34 4.30 12.99
CA GLU A 13 30.70 5.36 13.76
C GLU A 13 29.65 6.03 12.86
N PHE A 14 28.38 5.67 13.05
CA PHE A 14 27.28 6.38 12.42
C PHE A 14 27.03 7.67 13.18
N VAL A 15 27.65 8.76 12.74
CA VAL A 15 27.39 10.10 13.28
C VAL A 15 26.04 10.56 12.78
N ALA A 16 24.97 10.17 13.47
CA ALA A 16 23.66 10.78 13.29
C ALA A 16 23.67 12.16 13.98
N GLY A 17 23.68 13.23 13.17
CA GLY A 17 23.26 14.58 13.56
C GLY A 17 24.12 15.31 14.61
N SER A 18 25.34 15.76 14.26
CA SER A 18 26.04 16.72 15.14
C SER A 18 27.02 17.72 14.50
N ALA A 19 27.22 17.74 13.18
CA ALA A 19 28.17 18.67 12.53
C ALA A 19 27.52 19.72 11.61
N GLY A 20 26.22 19.60 11.32
CA GLY A 20 25.51 20.53 10.45
C GLY A 20 24.89 21.71 11.19
N ARG A 21 24.39 22.69 10.44
CA ARG A 21 23.83 23.93 11.00
C ARG A 21 22.43 23.69 11.60
N ALA A 22 22.12 24.41 12.67
CA ALA A 22 20.77 24.45 13.23
C ALA A 22 19.81 25.22 12.30
N PRO A 23 18.49 24.99 12.40
CA PRO A 23 17.47 25.78 11.72
C PRO A 23 17.63 27.29 11.96
N ARG A 24 17.43 28.07 10.90
CA ARG A 24 17.59 29.53 10.87
C ARG A 24 16.26 30.23 10.61
N THR A 25 15.25 29.50 10.13
CA THR A 25 13.92 30.02 9.81
C THR A 25 12.84 29.08 10.37
N PRO A 26 11.61 29.59 10.62
CA PRO A 26 10.48 28.74 11.03
C PRO A 26 10.17 27.61 10.03
N ALA A 27 10.38 27.86 8.73
CA ALA A 27 10.20 26.84 7.71
C ALA A 27 11.24 25.72 7.85
N GLU A 28 12.51 26.06 8.10
CA GLU A 28 13.56 25.07 8.37
C GLU A 28 13.30 24.29 9.66
N GLU A 29 12.79 24.93 10.71
CA GLU A 29 12.43 24.24 11.97
C GLU A 29 11.35 23.17 11.75
N VAL A 30 10.28 23.55 11.04
CA VAL A 30 9.19 22.62 10.69
C VAL A 30 9.71 21.50 9.79
N LEU A 31 10.51 21.81 8.77
CA LEU A 31 11.09 20.82 7.87
C LEU A 31 12.03 19.84 8.59
N CYS A 32 12.88 20.32 9.51
CA CYS A 32 13.70 19.46 10.36
C CYS A 32 12.83 18.50 11.19
N GLY A 33 11.73 18.99 11.76
CA GLY A 33 10.78 18.13 12.47
C GLY A 33 10.15 17.05 11.57
N LEU A 34 9.74 17.43 10.35
CA LEU A 34 9.16 16.50 9.38
C LEU A 34 10.17 15.43 8.91
N PHE A 35 11.43 15.82 8.68
CA PHE A 35 12.52 14.90 8.36
C PHE A 35 12.77 13.92 9.49
N ALA A 36 12.95 14.43 10.72
CA ALA A 36 13.24 13.62 11.89
C ALA A 36 12.14 12.57 12.14
N GLU A 37 10.87 12.96 12.03
CA GLU A 37 9.73 12.04 12.16
C GLU A 37 9.69 11.00 11.03
N ALA A 38 9.93 11.41 9.77
CA ALA A 38 9.94 10.48 8.65
C ALA A 38 11.06 9.44 8.78
N LEU A 39 12.22 9.84 9.30
CA LEU A 39 13.40 8.99 9.47
C LEU A 39 13.39 8.19 10.79
N GLY A 40 12.52 8.54 11.74
CA GLY A 40 12.48 7.93 13.07
C GLY A 40 13.70 8.27 13.93
N VAL A 41 14.29 9.45 13.75
CA VAL A 41 15.49 9.91 14.49
C VAL A 41 15.14 11.06 15.45
N PRO A 42 15.93 11.30 16.52
CA PRO A 42 15.65 12.37 17.48
C PRO A 42 15.69 13.79 16.89
N GLY A 43 16.45 14.00 15.81
CA GLY A 43 16.59 15.28 15.15
C GLY A 43 17.50 15.19 13.93
N VAL A 44 17.42 16.20 13.06
CA VAL A 44 18.30 16.41 11.91
C VAL A 44 18.73 17.87 11.84
N THR A 45 19.90 18.12 11.26
CA THR A 45 20.39 19.47 10.94
C THR A 45 19.84 19.94 9.60
N ILE A 46 19.99 21.23 9.26
CA ILE A 46 19.50 21.71 7.95
C ILE A 46 20.34 21.20 6.77
N ASP A 47 21.53 20.68 7.05
CA ASP A 47 22.51 20.20 6.07
C ASP A 47 22.50 18.68 5.92
N ASP A 48 21.74 17.97 6.76
CA ASP A 48 21.64 16.51 6.70
C ASP A 48 20.92 16.11 5.41
N ASN A 49 21.58 15.28 4.60
CA ASN A 49 21.01 14.69 3.40
C ASN A 49 20.08 13.55 3.80
N PHE A 50 18.80 13.67 3.41
CA PHE A 50 17.74 12.71 3.69
C PHE A 50 18.15 11.25 3.42
N PHE A 51 18.84 10.99 2.30
CA PHE A 51 19.20 9.65 1.88
C PHE A 51 20.43 9.09 2.62
N ASP A 52 21.36 9.97 3.03
CA ASP A 52 22.56 9.57 3.77
C ASP A 52 22.22 9.13 5.20
N VAL A 53 21.12 9.64 5.75
CA VAL A 53 20.62 9.31 7.11
C VAL A 53 19.54 8.23 7.12
N GLY A 54 19.43 7.43 6.06
CA GLY A 54 18.55 6.26 5.99
C GLY A 54 17.21 6.48 5.29
N GLY A 55 17.00 7.65 4.68
CA GLY A 55 15.85 7.92 3.84
C GLY A 55 15.83 7.04 2.59
N HIS A 56 14.65 6.52 2.25
CA HIS A 56 14.40 5.74 1.04
C HIS A 56 13.09 6.17 0.39
N SER A 57 12.77 5.66 -0.80
CA SER A 57 11.65 6.12 -1.63
C SER A 57 10.29 6.14 -0.93
N LEU A 58 10.05 5.21 -0.01
CA LEU A 58 8.82 5.16 0.79
C LEU A 58 8.74 6.34 1.77
N LEU A 59 9.82 6.58 2.51
CA LEU A 59 9.91 7.69 3.46
C LEU A 59 9.92 9.03 2.72
N ALA A 60 10.59 9.11 1.57
CA ALA A 60 10.57 10.27 0.68
C ALA A 60 9.14 10.63 0.25
N THR A 61 8.36 9.63 -0.19
CA THR A 61 6.96 9.84 -0.59
C THR A 61 6.11 10.34 0.59
N ARG A 62 6.25 9.73 1.77
CA ARG A 62 5.56 10.16 3.00
C ARG A 62 5.96 11.58 3.39
N LEU A 63 7.26 11.88 3.41
CA LEU A 63 7.82 13.18 3.77
C LEU A 63 7.28 14.28 2.84
N VAL A 64 7.37 14.07 1.51
CA VAL A 64 6.85 15.02 0.52
C VAL A 64 5.35 15.23 0.69
N GLY A 65 4.57 14.17 0.92
CA GLY A 65 3.14 14.28 1.21
C GLY A 65 2.84 15.13 2.44
N ARG A 66 3.62 14.97 3.51
CA ARG A 66 3.47 15.76 4.74
C ARG A 66 3.90 17.21 4.55
N ILE A 67 5.00 17.48 3.84
CA ILE A 67 5.44 18.85 3.51
C ILE A 67 4.35 19.58 2.74
N ARG A 68 3.76 18.95 1.72
CA ARG A 68 2.64 19.51 0.95
C ARG A 68 1.46 19.87 1.87
N ALA A 69 1.10 18.98 2.79
CA ALA A 69 -0.02 19.19 3.71
C ALA A 69 0.24 20.32 4.74
N VAL A 70 1.45 20.39 5.29
CA VAL A 70 1.81 21.36 6.33
C VAL A 70 2.02 22.77 5.76
N PHE A 71 2.67 22.87 4.61
CA PHE A 71 3.01 24.16 4.00
C PHE A 71 2.01 24.63 2.93
N GLY A 72 1.09 23.77 2.48
CA GLY A 72 0.12 24.12 1.45
C GLY A 72 0.75 24.35 0.06
N VAL A 73 1.89 23.70 -0.21
CA VAL A 73 2.65 23.84 -1.47
C VAL A 73 2.58 22.59 -2.33
N GLU A 74 2.71 22.73 -3.65
CA GLU A 74 3.04 21.60 -4.53
C GLU A 74 4.56 21.38 -4.48
N LEU A 75 4.98 20.14 -4.20
CA LEU A 75 6.37 19.75 -4.15
C LEU A 75 6.52 18.38 -4.82
N GLU A 76 7.06 18.31 -6.03
CA GLU A 76 7.31 17.04 -6.69
C GLU A 76 8.31 16.19 -5.89
N ILE A 77 8.14 14.86 -5.89
CA ILE A 77 9.12 13.97 -5.23
C ILE A 77 10.53 14.14 -5.78
N ARG A 78 10.63 14.49 -7.07
CA ARG A 78 11.89 14.82 -7.75
C ARG A 78 12.65 15.93 -7.03
N ALA A 79 11.96 16.93 -6.47
CA ALA A 79 12.61 18.03 -5.77
C ALA A 79 13.41 17.53 -4.54
N LEU A 80 12.90 16.53 -3.82
CA LEU A 80 13.64 15.93 -2.70
C LEU A 80 14.90 15.17 -3.17
N PHE A 81 14.89 14.57 -4.35
CA PHE A 81 16.08 13.93 -4.91
C PHE A 81 17.13 14.94 -5.41
N GLU A 82 16.69 16.06 -5.98
CA GLU A 82 17.58 17.12 -6.44
C GLU A 82 18.12 17.99 -5.30
N MET A 83 17.33 18.14 -4.23
CA MET A 83 17.61 19.00 -3.08
C MET A 83 17.36 18.19 -1.79
N PRO A 84 18.25 17.26 -1.42
CA PRO A 84 17.96 16.29 -0.36
C PRO A 84 18.17 16.83 1.07
N THR A 85 18.42 18.13 1.24
CA THR A 85 18.64 18.77 2.54
C THR A 85 17.49 19.73 2.87
N VAL A 86 17.25 19.95 4.17
CA VAL A 86 16.22 20.89 4.64
C VAL A 86 16.51 22.31 4.15
N ALA A 87 17.77 22.76 4.20
CA ALA A 87 18.15 24.09 3.73
C ALA A 87 17.79 24.31 2.25
N ALA A 88 18.00 23.30 1.40
CA ALA A 88 17.70 23.40 -0.03
C ALA A 88 16.18 23.31 -0.30
N LEU A 89 15.45 22.48 0.44
CA LEU A 89 13.99 22.39 0.32
C LEU A 89 13.26 23.62 0.82
N ALA A 90 13.76 24.28 1.86
CA ALA A 90 13.14 25.49 2.41
C ALA A 90 13.01 26.60 1.36
N GLU A 91 14.02 26.76 0.48
CA GLU A 91 13.97 27.70 -0.65
C GLU A 91 12.84 27.37 -1.63
N ARG A 92 12.57 26.08 -1.86
CA ARG A 92 11.50 25.64 -2.77
C ARG A 92 10.12 25.85 -2.16
N VAL A 93 9.96 25.55 -0.87
CA VAL A 93 8.69 25.71 -0.16
C VAL A 93 8.29 27.18 -0.08
N ASN A 94 9.24 28.10 0.12
CA ASN A 94 8.96 29.54 0.16
C ASN A 94 8.57 30.14 -1.21
N GLY A 95 8.92 29.48 -2.32
CA GLY A 95 8.68 29.98 -3.68
C GLY A 95 7.63 29.20 -4.48
N ALA A 96 6.99 28.18 -3.91
CA ALA A 96 6.07 27.32 -4.62
C ALA A 96 4.66 27.92 -4.74
N GLU A 97 4.06 27.80 -5.93
CA GLU A 97 2.65 28.11 -6.16
C GLU A 97 1.70 27.11 -5.46
N ASN A 98 0.43 27.51 -5.33
CA ASN A 98 -0.61 26.81 -4.57
C ASN A 98 -0.63 25.29 -4.84
N ALA A 99 -0.61 24.51 -3.75
CA ALA A 99 -0.79 23.06 -3.80
C ALA A 99 -2.04 22.66 -4.61
N ARG A 100 -1.97 21.46 -5.22
CA ARG A 100 -3.19 20.76 -5.62
C ARG A 100 -4.15 20.72 -4.43
N PRO A 101 -5.46 20.96 -4.64
CA PRO A 101 -6.43 20.90 -3.56
C PRO A 101 -6.31 19.57 -2.81
N GLY A 102 -6.27 19.64 -1.48
CA GLY A 102 -6.26 18.44 -0.64
C GLY A 102 -7.51 17.60 -0.89
N LEU A 103 -7.40 16.29 -0.67
CA LEU A 103 -8.57 15.41 -0.73
C LEU A 103 -9.53 15.77 0.40
N ALA A 104 -10.76 16.09 0.03
CA ALA A 104 -11.86 16.35 0.95
C ALA A 104 -13.03 15.42 0.63
N PRO A 105 -13.86 15.06 1.62
CA PRO A 105 -15.11 14.36 1.37
C PRO A 105 -15.97 15.13 0.36
N MET A 106 -16.55 14.44 -0.60
CA MET A 106 -17.45 15.01 -1.59
C MET A 106 -18.78 14.25 -1.58
N PRO A 107 -19.90 14.91 -1.94
CA PRO A 107 -21.14 14.22 -2.23
C PRO A 107 -20.90 13.14 -3.29
N ARG A 108 -21.33 11.91 -3.02
CA ARG A 108 -21.16 10.79 -3.97
C ARG A 108 -21.96 11.10 -5.24
N PRO A 109 -21.32 11.14 -6.43
CA PRO A 109 -22.05 11.31 -7.68
C PRO A 109 -22.93 10.08 -7.94
N ALA A 110 -23.97 10.25 -8.76
CA ALA A 110 -24.85 9.13 -9.13
C ALA A 110 -24.08 7.98 -9.80
N GLN A 111 -23.01 8.30 -10.52
CA GLN A 111 -22.09 7.33 -11.11
C GLN A 111 -20.66 7.72 -10.71
N VAL A 112 -19.99 6.85 -9.95
CA VAL A 112 -18.60 7.05 -9.55
C VAL A 112 -17.70 6.58 -10.70
N PRO A 113 -16.89 7.45 -11.30
CA PRO A 113 -16.00 7.03 -12.38
C PRO A 113 -14.87 6.15 -11.84
N LEU A 114 -14.33 5.27 -12.70
CA LEU A 114 -13.07 4.59 -12.40
C LEU A 114 -11.94 5.62 -12.33
N SER A 115 -10.98 5.38 -11.44
CA SER A 115 -9.68 6.06 -11.52
C SER A 115 -8.95 5.73 -12.82
N TYR A 116 -7.92 6.49 -13.17
CA TYR A 116 -7.12 6.20 -14.37
C TYR A 116 -6.47 4.81 -14.33
N ALA A 117 -5.98 4.39 -13.16
CA ALA A 117 -5.40 3.05 -12.99
C ALA A 117 -6.44 1.94 -13.16
N GLN A 118 -7.63 2.12 -12.55
CA GLN A 118 -8.73 1.17 -12.70
C GLN A 118 -9.22 1.09 -14.15
N ASN A 119 -9.34 2.21 -14.86
CA ASN A 119 -9.74 2.22 -16.28
C ASN A 119 -8.80 1.39 -17.16
N ARG A 120 -7.48 1.48 -16.93
CA ARG A 120 -6.50 0.66 -17.65
C ARG A 120 -6.74 -0.83 -17.41
N LEU A 121 -6.93 -1.23 -16.15
CA LEU A 121 -7.13 -2.65 -15.79
C LEU A 121 -8.47 -3.18 -16.32
N TRP A 122 -9.54 -2.40 -16.19
CA TRP A 122 -10.85 -2.75 -16.74
C TRP A 122 -10.81 -2.90 -18.26
N PHE A 123 -10.11 -2.00 -18.97
CA PHE A 123 -9.94 -2.11 -20.42
C PHE A 123 -9.20 -3.39 -20.82
N LEU A 124 -8.15 -3.75 -20.10
CA LEU A 124 -7.39 -4.98 -20.35
C LEU A 124 -8.24 -6.23 -20.09
N ASP A 125 -9.00 -6.25 -18.99
CA ASP A 125 -9.98 -7.33 -18.71
C ASP A 125 -10.99 -7.50 -19.85
N ARG A 126 -11.55 -6.41 -20.37
CA ARG A 126 -12.47 -6.45 -21.51
C ARG A 126 -11.83 -6.90 -22.81
N LEU A 127 -10.57 -6.55 -23.04
CA LEU A 127 -9.85 -6.85 -24.28
C LEU A 127 -9.34 -8.30 -24.31
N GLU A 128 -8.78 -8.77 -23.21
CA GLU A 128 -8.13 -10.08 -23.09
C GLU A 128 -9.12 -11.17 -22.65
N GLY A 129 -10.21 -10.78 -21.98
CA GLY A 129 -11.15 -11.68 -21.33
C GLY A 129 -10.71 -12.06 -19.91
N PRO A 130 -11.53 -12.85 -19.19
CA PRO A 130 -11.23 -13.25 -17.81
C PRO A 130 -9.88 -13.98 -17.72
N GLY A 131 -9.00 -13.52 -16.84
CA GLY A 131 -7.68 -14.10 -16.64
C GLY A 131 -7.10 -13.75 -15.27
N SER A 132 -6.00 -14.41 -14.90
CA SER A 132 -5.36 -14.25 -13.58
C SER A 132 -4.14 -13.34 -13.59
N ALA A 133 -3.83 -12.68 -14.73
CA ALA A 133 -2.63 -11.86 -14.90
C ALA A 133 -2.54 -10.69 -13.92
N TYR A 134 -3.69 -10.25 -13.40
CA TYR A 134 -3.82 -9.15 -12.44
C TYR A 134 -4.34 -9.62 -11.07
N ASN A 135 -4.25 -10.92 -10.78
CA ASN A 135 -4.48 -11.43 -9.44
C ASN A 135 -3.26 -11.17 -8.55
N ILE A 136 -3.52 -10.83 -7.29
CA ILE A 136 -2.50 -10.69 -6.26
C ILE A 136 -2.77 -11.77 -5.20
N PRO A 137 -2.11 -12.95 -5.30
CA PRO A 137 -2.26 -14.01 -4.32
C PRO A 137 -1.41 -13.74 -3.08
N LEU A 138 -2.04 -13.75 -1.91
CA LEU A 138 -1.41 -13.76 -0.59
C LEU A 138 -1.66 -15.13 0.04
N VAL A 139 -0.59 -15.78 0.53
CA VAL A 139 -0.69 -17.07 1.20
C VAL A 139 -0.06 -16.97 2.58
N VAL A 140 -0.82 -17.31 3.61
CA VAL A 140 -0.39 -17.28 5.01
C VAL A 140 -0.52 -18.66 5.62
N ARG A 141 0.56 -19.18 6.19
CA ARG A 141 0.52 -20.41 7.00
C ARG A 141 0.25 -20.05 8.45
N LEU A 142 -0.78 -20.66 9.03
CA LEU A 142 -1.23 -20.45 10.40
C LEU A 142 -0.94 -21.71 11.21
N SER A 143 -0.17 -21.55 12.29
CA SER A 143 0.18 -22.64 13.20
C SER A 143 -0.38 -22.37 14.58
N GLY A 144 -1.11 -23.34 15.12
CA GLY A 144 -1.83 -23.25 16.39
C GLY A 144 -3.35 -23.39 16.23
N PRO A 145 -4.09 -23.30 17.35
CA PRO A 145 -5.55 -23.34 17.31
C PRO A 145 -6.09 -22.13 16.54
N LEU A 146 -7.04 -22.37 15.64
CA LEU A 146 -7.65 -21.33 14.81
C LEU A 146 -9.15 -21.23 15.11
N ASP A 147 -9.60 -20.03 15.49
CA ASP A 147 -11.03 -19.73 15.58
C ASP A 147 -11.57 -19.32 14.21
N HIS A 148 -12.25 -20.25 13.53
CA HIS A 148 -12.79 -20.02 12.19
C HIS A 148 -13.89 -18.96 12.16
N ALA A 149 -14.67 -18.83 13.25
CA ALA A 149 -15.74 -17.84 13.31
C ALA A 149 -15.18 -16.43 13.47
N ALA A 150 -14.15 -16.28 14.32
CA ALA A 150 -13.43 -15.01 14.47
C ALA A 150 -12.72 -14.59 13.18
N LEU A 151 -12.06 -15.53 12.48
CA LEU A 151 -11.39 -15.24 11.20
C LEU A 151 -12.40 -14.77 10.13
N ARG A 152 -13.54 -15.46 10.00
CA ARG A 152 -14.61 -15.06 9.09
C ARG A 152 -15.16 -13.66 9.43
N ALA A 153 -15.37 -13.38 10.72
CA ALA A 153 -15.83 -12.07 11.17
C ALA A 153 -14.81 -10.96 10.83
N ALA A 154 -13.51 -11.23 11.01
CA ALA A 154 -12.44 -10.28 10.68
C ALA A 154 -12.42 -9.92 9.18
N PHE A 155 -12.63 -10.89 8.28
CA PHE A 155 -12.80 -10.59 6.86
C PHE A 155 -14.04 -9.73 6.59
N GLY A 156 -15.17 -10.04 7.25
CA GLY A 156 -16.37 -9.21 7.19
C GLY A 156 -16.10 -7.75 7.57
N ASP A 157 -15.38 -7.52 8.67
CA ASP A 157 -15.01 -6.18 9.14
C ASP A 157 -14.11 -5.43 8.15
N VAL A 158 -13.12 -6.12 7.57
CA VAL A 158 -12.20 -5.55 6.57
C VAL A 158 -12.98 -5.14 5.31
N LEU A 159 -13.86 -6.00 4.79
CA LEU A 159 -14.65 -5.68 3.60
C LEU A 159 -15.67 -4.56 3.87
N ALA A 160 -16.32 -4.57 5.04
CA ALA A 160 -17.24 -3.51 5.44
C ALA A 160 -16.53 -2.14 5.50
N ARG A 161 -15.32 -2.12 6.09
CA ARG A 161 -14.49 -0.92 6.25
C ARG A 161 -13.95 -0.37 4.93
N HIS A 162 -13.53 -1.23 4.01
CA HIS A 162 -12.81 -0.82 2.80
C HIS A 162 -13.71 -0.92 1.56
N GLU A 163 -14.27 0.23 1.14
CA GLU A 163 -15.18 0.31 -0.02
C GLU A 163 -14.62 -0.37 -1.28
N SER A 164 -13.32 -0.21 -1.56
CA SER A 164 -12.68 -0.84 -2.72
C SER A 164 -12.89 -2.36 -2.76
N LEU A 165 -12.82 -3.06 -1.63
CA LEU A 165 -12.97 -4.52 -1.56
C LEU A 165 -14.42 -5.00 -1.78
N ARG A 166 -15.39 -4.10 -1.64
CA ARG A 166 -16.82 -4.33 -1.90
C ARG A 166 -17.34 -3.57 -3.12
N THR A 167 -16.45 -3.25 -4.07
CA THR A 167 -16.79 -2.52 -5.30
C THR A 167 -16.79 -3.46 -6.50
N VAL A 168 -17.87 -3.38 -7.29
CA VAL A 168 -17.96 -3.97 -8.63
C VAL A 168 -17.90 -2.89 -9.71
N PHE A 169 -17.56 -3.29 -10.93
CA PHE A 169 -17.21 -2.44 -12.07
C PHE A 169 -18.08 -2.71 -13.31
N PRO A 170 -19.41 -2.56 -13.23
CA PRO A 170 -20.28 -2.70 -14.39
C PRO A 170 -20.05 -1.57 -15.39
N ASP A 171 -20.37 -1.83 -16.65
CA ASP A 171 -20.44 -0.81 -17.68
C ASP A 171 -21.85 -0.59 -18.18
N THR A 172 -22.13 0.65 -18.59
CA THR A 172 -23.35 0.99 -19.33
C THR A 172 -22.92 1.59 -20.66
N LYS A 173 -23.19 0.85 -21.75
CA LYS A 173 -22.82 1.26 -23.12
C LYS A 173 -21.31 1.51 -23.28
N GLY A 174 -20.48 0.67 -22.65
CA GLY A 174 -19.02 0.78 -22.73
C GLY A 174 -18.40 1.83 -21.80
N VAL A 175 -19.18 2.45 -20.92
CA VAL A 175 -18.69 3.38 -19.90
C VAL A 175 -18.69 2.68 -18.55
N PRO A 176 -17.52 2.37 -17.97
CA PRO A 176 -17.44 1.69 -16.69
C PRO A 176 -17.70 2.65 -15.52
N SER A 177 -18.20 2.10 -14.43
CA SER A 177 -18.36 2.82 -13.16
C SER A 177 -18.12 1.96 -11.95
N GLN A 178 -17.78 2.58 -10.83
CA GLN A 178 -17.66 1.92 -9.54
C GLN A 178 -19.03 1.86 -8.87
N VAL A 179 -19.46 0.65 -8.51
CA VAL A 179 -20.64 0.41 -7.67
C VAL A 179 -20.16 -0.21 -6.37
N VAL A 180 -20.15 0.61 -5.32
CA VAL A 180 -19.81 0.18 -3.97
C VAL A 180 -21.03 -0.50 -3.37
N LEU A 181 -20.96 -1.80 -3.08
CA LEU A 181 -22.05 -2.58 -2.51
C LEU A 181 -22.19 -2.30 -1.01
N ASP A 182 -23.41 -2.28 -0.48
CA ASP A 182 -23.62 -2.16 0.96
C ASP A 182 -23.01 -3.37 1.71
N PRO A 183 -22.44 -3.19 2.92
CA PRO A 183 -21.86 -4.29 3.70
C PRO A 183 -22.83 -5.45 3.95
N GLU A 184 -24.13 -5.17 4.01
CA GLU A 184 -25.19 -6.15 4.21
C GLU A 184 -25.60 -6.89 2.92
N ALA A 185 -25.12 -6.43 1.75
CA ALA A 185 -25.48 -7.00 0.44
C ALA A 185 -24.69 -8.28 0.10
N PHE A 186 -23.66 -8.63 0.87
CA PHE A 186 -22.84 -9.81 0.66
C PHE A 186 -22.52 -10.49 1.99
N THR A 187 -22.09 -11.74 1.92
CA THR A 187 -21.58 -12.49 3.09
C THR A 187 -20.32 -13.21 2.68
N ILE A 188 -19.28 -13.09 3.50
CA ILE A 188 -18.05 -13.85 3.29
C ILE A 188 -18.23 -15.24 3.87
N GLU A 189 -18.26 -16.21 2.98
CA GLU A 189 -18.08 -17.60 3.34
C GLU A 189 -16.59 -17.90 3.47
N LEU A 190 -16.23 -18.71 4.46
CA LEU A 190 -14.87 -19.20 4.65
C LEU A 190 -14.93 -20.70 4.92
N PRO A 191 -15.30 -21.51 3.91
CA PRO A 191 -15.32 -22.95 4.06
C PRO A 191 -13.90 -23.46 4.34
N VAL A 192 -13.81 -24.49 5.17
CA VAL A 192 -12.53 -25.12 5.51
C VAL A 192 -12.40 -26.43 4.75
N ALA A 193 -11.45 -26.47 3.82
CA ALA A 193 -11.17 -27.66 3.02
C ALA A 193 -10.01 -28.44 3.65
N ALA A 194 -10.24 -29.70 4.04
CA ALA A 194 -9.16 -30.60 4.42
C ALA A 194 -8.30 -30.93 3.19
N ILE A 195 -6.98 -30.83 3.32
CA ILE A 195 -6.05 -31.08 2.21
C ILE A 195 -4.75 -31.72 2.70
N SER A 196 -4.11 -32.51 1.84
CA SER A 196 -2.79 -33.06 2.12
C SER A 196 -1.67 -32.05 1.84
N ASP A 197 -0.50 -32.25 2.44
CA ASP A 197 0.71 -31.48 2.11
C ASP A 197 1.10 -31.61 0.62
N GLU A 198 0.75 -32.74 -0.03
CA GLU A 198 1.06 -33.02 -1.44
C GLU A 198 0.14 -32.28 -2.41
N ASP A 199 -1.15 -32.15 -2.07
CA ASP A 199 -2.15 -31.50 -2.94
C ASP A 199 -2.18 -29.98 -2.77
N LEU A 200 -1.69 -29.46 -1.64
CA LEU A 200 -1.71 -28.03 -1.31
C LEU A 200 -1.12 -27.13 -2.40
N PRO A 201 0.06 -27.40 -3.00
CA PRO A 201 0.60 -26.55 -4.06
C PRO A 201 -0.33 -26.43 -5.28
N ALA A 202 -1.00 -27.52 -5.67
CA ALA A 202 -1.93 -27.51 -6.78
C ALA A 202 -3.20 -26.73 -6.45
N ALA A 203 -3.72 -26.86 -5.23
CA ALA A 203 -4.86 -26.08 -4.77
C ALA A 203 -4.55 -24.58 -4.73
N LEU A 204 -3.39 -24.18 -4.18
CA LEU A 204 -2.98 -22.77 -4.15
C LEU A 204 -2.77 -22.19 -5.56
N ALA A 205 -2.22 -22.98 -6.49
CA ALA A 205 -2.09 -22.58 -7.89
C ALA A 205 -3.46 -22.39 -8.55
N SER A 206 -4.43 -23.25 -8.22
CA SER A 206 -5.82 -23.11 -8.70
C SER A 206 -6.49 -21.85 -8.15
N CYS A 207 -6.34 -21.54 -6.86
CA CYS A 207 -6.85 -20.31 -6.26
C CYS A 207 -6.24 -19.08 -6.97
N ALA A 208 -4.91 -19.06 -7.12
CA ALA A 208 -4.21 -17.95 -7.77
C ALA A 208 -4.60 -17.75 -9.24
N ALA A 209 -4.96 -18.85 -9.93
CA ALA A 209 -5.41 -18.84 -11.33
C ALA A 209 -6.91 -18.56 -11.50
N GLY A 210 -7.66 -18.38 -10.41
CA GLY A 210 -9.09 -18.02 -10.46
C GLY A 210 -9.32 -16.73 -11.26
N THR A 211 -10.53 -16.57 -11.77
CA THR A 211 -10.94 -15.39 -12.54
C THR A 211 -12.06 -14.66 -11.81
N PHE A 212 -12.10 -13.34 -11.94
CA PHE A 212 -13.17 -12.52 -11.39
C PHE A 212 -14.05 -11.97 -12.50
N ASP A 213 -15.38 -12.06 -12.35
CA ASP A 213 -16.27 -11.21 -13.15
C ASP A 213 -16.39 -9.84 -12.47
N LEU A 214 -15.51 -8.90 -12.87
CA LEU A 214 -15.45 -7.57 -12.28
C LEU A 214 -16.77 -6.79 -12.34
N ALA A 215 -17.71 -7.16 -13.22
CA ALA A 215 -19.01 -6.48 -13.31
C ALA A 215 -20.00 -6.88 -12.19
N THR A 216 -19.86 -8.08 -11.63
CA THR A 216 -20.88 -8.67 -10.74
C THR A 216 -20.32 -9.28 -9.46
N GLU A 217 -19.03 -9.60 -9.45
CA GLU A 217 -18.37 -10.34 -8.38
C GLU A 217 -17.44 -9.43 -7.57
N LEU A 218 -17.35 -9.70 -6.26
CA LEU A 218 -16.32 -9.06 -5.44
C LEU A 218 -14.93 -9.49 -5.93
N PRO A 219 -14.01 -8.55 -6.17
CA PRO A 219 -12.66 -8.84 -6.67
C PRO A 219 -11.73 -9.42 -5.57
N LEU A 220 -12.24 -10.33 -4.75
CA LEU A 220 -11.57 -10.97 -3.62
C LEU A 220 -12.15 -12.38 -3.38
N HIS A 221 -11.26 -13.38 -3.36
CA HIS A 221 -11.55 -14.75 -2.91
C HIS A 221 -10.72 -15.09 -1.69
N VAL A 222 -11.31 -15.88 -0.78
CA VAL A 222 -10.65 -16.33 0.44
C VAL A 222 -10.90 -17.83 0.62
N ASP A 223 -9.83 -18.60 0.66
CA ASP A 223 -9.86 -20.05 0.86
C ASP A 223 -9.07 -20.43 2.12
N LEU A 224 -9.64 -21.30 2.95
CA LEU A 224 -8.96 -21.83 4.12
C LEU A 224 -8.76 -23.35 3.99
N PHE A 225 -7.50 -23.76 3.99
CA PHE A 225 -7.10 -25.15 3.91
C PHE A 225 -6.66 -25.66 5.28
N ALA A 226 -7.16 -26.80 5.73
CA ALA A 226 -6.70 -27.49 6.93
C ALA A 226 -5.76 -28.64 6.53
N LEU A 227 -4.48 -28.52 6.87
CA LEU A 227 -3.49 -29.59 6.70
C LEU A 227 -3.59 -30.60 7.85
N ARG A 228 -3.77 -30.08 9.06
CA ARG A 228 -3.84 -30.82 10.34
C ARG A 228 -4.70 -30.02 11.32
N GLU A 229 -5.01 -30.59 12.48
CA GLU A 229 -5.86 -29.95 13.51
C GLU A 229 -5.43 -28.53 13.89
N ASN A 230 -4.11 -28.26 13.93
CA ASN A 230 -3.55 -26.95 14.31
C ASN A 230 -2.64 -26.36 13.22
N GLU A 231 -2.80 -26.79 11.96
CA GLU A 231 -2.03 -26.26 10.84
C GLU A 231 -2.96 -25.95 9.68
N HIS A 232 -3.05 -24.67 9.35
CA HIS A 232 -3.91 -24.16 8.29
C HIS A 232 -3.13 -23.32 7.30
N VAL A 233 -3.65 -23.21 6.07
CA VAL A 233 -3.13 -22.32 5.05
C VAL A 233 -4.29 -21.47 4.54
N LEU A 234 -4.17 -20.16 4.71
CA LEU A 234 -5.11 -19.16 4.22
C LEU A 234 -4.60 -18.64 2.89
N SER A 235 -5.41 -18.76 1.83
CA SER A 235 -5.18 -18.11 0.55
C SER A 235 -6.16 -16.95 0.40
N VAL A 236 -5.63 -15.76 0.12
CA VAL A 236 -6.42 -14.57 -0.21
C VAL A 236 -5.98 -14.13 -1.59
N VAL A 237 -6.90 -14.12 -2.56
CA VAL A 237 -6.62 -13.66 -3.91
C VAL A 237 -7.45 -12.41 -4.15
N VAL A 238 -6.79 -11.29 -4.41
CA VAL A 238 -7.45 -10.01 -4.70
C VAL A 238 -7.07 -9.53 -6.09
N HIS A 239 -8.01 -8.94 -6.83
CA HIS A 239 -7.71 -8.37 -8.13
C HIS A 239 -7.03 -6.99 -7.98
N HIS A 240 -6.02 -6.71 -8.81
CA HIS A 240 -5.22 -5.48 -8.76
C HIS A 240 -6.06 -4.19 -9.01
N ILE A 241 -7.30 -4.32 -9.49
CA ILE A 241 -8.22 -3.18 -9.68
C ILE A 241 -8.69 -2.57 -8.34
N VAL A 242 -8.61 -3.30 -7.23
CA VAL A 242 -9.02 -2.83 -5.89
C VAL A 242 -7.90 -2.78 -4.86
N ALA A 243 -6.73 -3.33 -5.17
CA ALA A 243 -5.59 -3.39 -4.27
C ALA A 243 -4.27 -3.25 -5.04
N ASP A 244 -3.25 -2.75 -4.35
CA ASP A 244 -1.87 -2.69 -4.81
C ASP A 244 -0.92 -3.09 -3.67
N GLY A 245 0.39 -3.01 -3.90
CA GLY A 245 1.39 -3.37 -2.88
C GLY A 245 1.42 -2.47 -1.64
N TRP A 246 0.77 -1.29 -1.65
CA TRP A 246 0.60 -0.46 -0.46
C TRP A 246 -0.67 -0.82 0.31
N SER A 247 -1.66 -1.34 -0.40
CA SER A 247 -2.93 -1.79 0.16
C SER A 247 -2.80 -3.07 1.00
N LEU A 248 -1.78 -3.90 0.70
CA LEU A 248 -1.42 -5.15 1.41
C LEU A 248 -0.47 -4.90 2.59
#